data_AF-A0A816HEA7-F1
#
_entry.id   AF-A0A816HEA7-F1
#
_cell.length_a   1.000
_cell.length_b   1.000
_cell.length_c   1.000
_cell.angle_alpha   90.00
_cell.angle_beta   90.00
_cell.angle_gamma   90.00
#
_symmetry.space_group_name_H-M   'P 1'
#
loop_
_entity.id
_entity.type
_entity.pdbx_description
1 polymer ?
#
loop_
_entity_poly.entity_id
_entity_poly.type
_entity_poly.pdbx_seq_one_letter_code
_entity_poly.pdbx_strand_id
1 'polypeptide(L)'
;ILPYMTELQQLIQNLISNSRSSQSTHTVPVLVRPFLLAALIGSSVVVIQLLLLLASIRRNLFQVYRGDQSEIPRRNRSNYRTYATGNFHFAGYLIAYALWGLILIISFLFVVLVFIDFVVSFRLFPIVESILKYVIPVLLIAYFKAYLNKCLARFAFLQDDGDVLAVNNRRVLMIFLYFNFFLDAFLGLFSSVRRLFKSVVGGIFYMCRLDYSPLGRKLETWDDGFNAYCGFIHTECTHRHPVLLLFAACLL
;
A
#
# COMPACT_ATOMS: atom_id res chain seq x y z
N ILE A 1 25.13 42.92 -21.24
CA ILE A 1 25.16 41.49 -20.83
C ILE A 1 26.02 41.27 -19.58
N LEU A 2 27.15 41.97 -19.40
CA LEU A 2 27.98 41.88 -18.18
C LEU A 2 27.36 42.30 -16.81
N PRO A 3 26.48 43.32 -16.68
CA PRO A 3 26.10 43.83 -15.35
C PRO A 3 25.10 42.95 -14.59
N TYR A 4 24.33 42.11 -15.29
CA TYR A 4 23.38 41.18 -14.63
C TYR A 4 24.07 39.97 -14.01
N MET A 5 25.28 39.63 -14.48
CA MET A 5 26.01 38.45 -14.00
C MET A 5 26.61 38.68 -12.61
N THR A 6 27.01 39.93 -12.32
CA THR A 6 27.57 40.34 -11.02
C THR A 6 26.50 40.42 -9.93
N GLU A 7 25.30 40.91 -10.26
CA GLU A 7 24.17 40.90 -9.30
C GLU A 7 23.71 39.47 -8.98
N LEU A 8 23.71 38.59 -9.98
CA LEU A 8 23.33 37.19 -9.80
C LEU A 8 24.35 36.45 -8.91
N GLN A 9 25.65 36.73 -9.04
CA GLN A 9 26.68 36.19 -8.15
C GLN A 9 26.56 36.71 -6.72
N GLN A 10 26.24 37.99 -6.52
CA GLN A 10 26.02 38.57 -5.19
C GLN A 10 24.76 38.02 -4.52
N LEU A 11 23.70 37.79 -5.30
CA LEU A 11 22.45 37.19 -4.79
C LEU A 11 22.66 35.73 -4.40
N ILE A 12 23.45 34.97 -5.18
CA ILE A 12 23.87 33.61 -4.83
C ILE A 12 24.71 33.61 -3.54
N GLN A 13 25.70 34.51 -3.41
CA GLN A 13 26.53 34.58 -2.21
C GLN A 13 25.72 34.96 -0.95
N ASN A 14 24.76 35.88 -1.09
CA ASN A 14 23.88 36.27 0.01
C ASN A 14 22.89 35.17 0.41
N LEU A 15 22.45 34.33 -0.54
CA LEU A 15 21.63 33.16 -0.22
C LEU A 15 22.45 32.07 0.50
N ILE A 16 23.71 31.87 0.10
CA ILE A 16 24.63 30.92 0.75
C ILE A 16 25.01 31.38 2.17
N SER A 17 25.23 32.67 2.38
CA SER A 17 25.56 33.20 3.72
C SER A 17 24.36 33.13 4.67
N ASN A 18 23.14 33.39 4.19
CA ASN A 18 21.92 33.25 4.97
C ASN A 18 21.53 31.79 5.25
N SER A 19 21.90 30.83 4.39
CA SER A 19 21.70 29.42 4.71
C SER A 19 22.64 28.94 5.82
N ARG A 20 23.82 29.57 5.96
CA ARG A 20 24.80 29.27 7.01
C ARG A 20 24.40 29.80 8.39
N SER A 21 23.71 30.94 8.46
CA SER A 21 23.32 31.57 9.73
C SER A 21 22.12 30.92 10.42
N SER A 22 21.29 30.15 9.71
CA SER A 22 20.13 29.42 10.28
C SER A 22 20.43 28.01 10.78
N GLN A 23 21.69 27.55 10.77
CA GLN A 23 22.05 26.23 11.32
C GLN A 23 22.16 26.29 12.85
N SER A 24 21.08 25.87 13.53
CA SER A 24 21.03 25.63 14.97
C SER A 24 22.09 24.61 15.43
N THR A 25 23.02 25.09 16.27
CA THR A 25 23.88 24.52 17.35
C THR A 25 24.18 23.02 17.53
N HIS A 26 23.67 22.08 16.73
CA HIS A 26 24.20 20.71 16.65
C HIS A 26 24.33 20.29 15.18
N THR A 27 25.54 20.38 14.64
CA THR A 27 25.89 20.06 13.24
C THR A 27 25.94 18.55 13.03
N VAL A 28 24.79 17.88 13.10
CA VAL A 28 24.63 16.53 12.55
C VAL A 28 24.76 16.64 11.03
N PRO A 29 25.50 15.74 10.35
CA PRO A 29 25.64 15.77 8.90
C PRO A 29 24.27 15.74 8.21
N VAL A 30 24.12 16.46 7.10
CA VAL A 30 22.84 16.66 6.40
C VAL A 30 22.14 15.33 6.08
N LEU A 31 22.89 14.26 5.77
CA LEU A 31 22.32 12.93 5.45
C LEU A 31 22.03 12.05 6.68
N VAL A 32 22.63 12.34 7.84
CA VAL A 32 22.47 11.49 9.03
C VAL A 32 21.09 11.72 9.68
N ARG A 33 20.58 12.97 9.63
CA ARG A 33 19.25 13.31 10.15
C ARG A 33 18.11 12.53 9.46
N PRO A 34 17.96 12.55 8.11
CA PRO A 34 16.90 11.81 7.44
C PRO A 34 17.08 10.30 7.58
N PHE A 35 18.31 9.79 7.68
CA PHE A 35 18.57 8.38 7.92
C PHE A 35 18.07 7.92 9.30
N LEU A 36 18.37 8.65 10.37
CA LEU A 36 17.92 8.30 11.73
C LEU A 36 16.39 8.34 11.85
N LEU A 37 15.75 9.35 11.22
CA LEU A 37 14.30 9.44 11.17
C LEU A 37 13.68 8.28 10.37
N ALA A 38 14.24 7.94 9.20
CA ALA A 38 13.81 6.80 8.40
C ALA A 38 13.94 5.48 9.18
N ALA A 39 15.04 5.29 9.92
CA ALA A 39 15.27 4.09 10.72
C ALA A 39 14.28 3.97 11.88
N LEU A 40 14.02 5.07 12.61
CA LEU A 40 13.08 5.08 13.74
C LEU A 40 11.65 4.81 13.26
N ILE A 41 11.20 5.54 12.22
CA ILE A 41 9.86 5.37 11.65
C ILE A 41 9.75 3.96 11.05
N GLY A 42 10.73 3.53 10.26
CA GLY A 42 10.73 2.22 9.62
C GLY A 42 10.67 1.06 10.63
N SER A 43 11.47 1.14 11.70
CA SER A 43 11.43 0.16 12.78
C SER A 43 10.06 0.11 13.46
N SER A 44 9.47 1.28 13.77
CA SER A 44 8.13 1.34 14.36
C SER A 44 7.06 0.70 13.47
N VAL A 45 7.12 0.94 12.15
CA VAL A 45 6.21 0.36 11.17
C VAL A 45 6.33 -1.16 11.14
N VAL A 46 7.55 -1.70 11.11
CA VAL A 46 7.77 -3.16 11.12
C VAL A 46 7.24 -3.80 12.40
N VAL A 47 7.48 -3.20 13.56
CA VAL A 47 6.94 -3.70 14.84
C VAL A 47 5.41 -3.74 14.80
N ILE A 48 4.76 -2.67 14.33
CA ILE A 48 3.29 -2.63 14.17
C ILE A 48 2.83 -3.72 13.20
N GLN A 49 3.51 -3.91 12.07
CA GLN A 49 3.15 -4.94 11.09
C GLN A 49 3.27 -6.36 11.63
N LEU A 50 4.31 -6.64 12.44
CA LEU A 50 4.45 -7.93 13.12
C LEU A 50 3.34 -8.16 14.15
N LEU A 51 2.97 -7.15 14.94
CA LEU A 51 1.84 -7.24 15.87
C LEU A 51 0.52 -7.52 15.14
N LEU A 52 0.29 -6.85 14.01
CA LEU A 52 -0.87 -7.10 13.16
C LEU A 52 -0.84 -8.51 12.56
N LEU A 53 0.33 -9.04 12.18
CA LEU A 53 0.48 -10.42 11.72
C LEU A 53 0.10 -11.43 12.81
N LEU A 54 0.52 -11.23 14.06
CA LEU A 54 0.11 -12.10 15.18
C LEU A 54 -1.41 -12.11 15.37
N ALA A 55 -2.04 -10.92 15.33
CA ALA A 55 -3.49 -10.81 15.39
C ALA A 55 -4.17 -11.47 14.18
N SER A 56 -3.56 -11.37 12.99
CA SER A 56 -4.03 -11.99 11.75
C SER A 56 -3.97 -13.51 11.83
N ILE A 57 -2.86 -14.10 12.30
CA ILE A 57 -2.71 -15.55 12.51
C ILE A 57 -3.85 -16.10 13.36
N ARG A 58 -4.13 -15.45 14.50
CA ARG A 58 -5.21 -15.88 15.40
C ARG A 58 -6.58 -15.84 14.72
N ARG A 59 -6.88 -14.74 13.99
CA ARG A 59 -8.15 -14.59 13.28
C ARG A 59 -8.31 -15.62 12.16
N ASN A 60 -7.27 -15.80 11.35
CA ASN A 60 -7.26 -16.74 10.22
C ASN A 60 -7.37 -18.18 10.71
N LEU A 61 -6.72 -18.55 11.81
CA LEU A 61 -6.85 -19.88 12.41
C LEU A 61 -8.30 -20.16 12.88
N PHE A 62 -8.97 -19.18 13.50
CA PHE A 62 -10.38 -19.33 13.88
C PHE A 62 -11.33 -19.43 12.69
N GLN A 63 -11.05 -18.70 11.60
CA GLN A 63 -11.81 -18.83 10.36
C GLN A 63 -11.69 -20.24 9.78
N VAL A 64 -10.46 -20.77 9.71
CA VAL A 64 -10.22 -22.12 9.20
C VAL A 64 -10.87 -23.19 10.09
N TYR A 65 -10.88 -23.03 11.42
CA TYR A 65 -11.62 -23.94 12.31
C TYR A 65 -13.13 -23.97 12.04
N ARG A 66 -13.71 -22.85 11.59
CA ARG A 66 -15.13 -22.77 11.19
C ARG A 66 -15.38 -23.29 9.77
N GLY A 67 -14.33 -23.64 9.04
CA GLY A 67 -14.41 -23.99 7.63
C GLY A 67 -14.56 -22.80 6.70
N ASP A 68 -14.37 -21.56 7.18
CA ASP A 68 -14.41 -20.35 6.35
C ASP A 68 -13.15 -20.27 5.45
N GLN A 69 -13.36 -19.93 4.18
CA GLN A 69 -12.33 -19.93 3.12
C GLN A 69 -12.18 -18.55 2.45
N SER A 70 -12.65 -17.49 3.10
CA SER A 70 -12.57 -16.13 2.58
C SER A 70 -11.11 -15.69 2.35
N GLU A 71 -10.26 -15.82 3.38
CA GLU A 71 -8.87 -15.37 3.38
C GLU A 71 -7.93 -16.48 2.90
N ILE A 72 -7.97 -17.64 3.56
CA ILE A 72 -7.08 -18.77 3.27
C ILE A 72 -7.69 -19.65 2.17
N PRO A 73 -6.93 -20.02 1.12
CA PRO A 73 -7.42 -20.89 0.07
C PRO A 73 -7.77 -22.28 0.62
N ARG A 74 -8.85 -22.86 0.07
CA ARG A 74 -9.33 -24.18 0.45
C ARG A 74 -8.26 -25.24 0.26
N ARG A 75 -8.10 -26.06 1.29
CA ARG A 75 -7.20 -27.21 1.29
C ARG A 75 -7.54 -28.17 0.15
N ASN A 76 -6.59 -28.41 -0.74
CA ASN A 76 -6.68 -29.41 -1.82
C ASN A 76 -5.75 -30.59 -1.56
N ARG A 77 -6.22 -31.82 -1.83
CA ARG A 77 -5.46 -33.06 -1.63
C ARG A 77 -4.18 -33.13 -2.46
N SER A 78 -4.17 -32.53 -3.64
CA SER A 78 -2.97 -32.44 -4.49
C SER A 78 -1.83 -31.66 -3.82
N ASN A 79 -2.15 -30.76 -2.88
CA ASN A 79 -1.20 -29.78 -2.34
C ASN A 79 -0.70 -30.14 -0.93
N TYR A 80 -0.99 -31.35 -0.42
CA TYR A 80 -0.59 -31.75 0.94
C TYR A 80 0.92 -31.71 1.16
N ARG A 81 1.70 -32.10 0.15
CA ARG A 81 3.16 -32.02 0.20
C ARG A 81 3.60 -30.57 0.36
N THR A 82 3.01 -29.67 -0.42
CA THR A 82 3.27 -28.23 -0.38
C THR A 82 2.92 -27.61 0.96
N TYR A 83 1.79 -27.98 1.58
CA TYR A 83 1.43 -27.48 2.90
C TYR A 83 2.41 -27.93 3.99
N ALA A 84 2.84 -29.21 3.94
CA ALA A 84 3.82 -29.73 4.88
C ALA A 84 5.19 -29.04 4.73
N THR A 85 5.69 -28.88 3.50
CA THR A 85 6.94 -28.15 3.25
C THR A 85 6.82 -26.68 3.61
N GLY A 86 5.66 -26.06 3.35
CA GLY A 86 5.38 -24.68 3.73
C GLY A 86 5.50 -24.45 5.24
N ASN A 87 4.99 -25.40 6.05
CA ASN A 87 5.13 -25.35 7.50
C ASN A 87 6.61 -25.40 7.95
N PHE A 88 7.45 -26.23 7.31
CA PHE A 88 8.88 -26.28 7.63
C PHE A 88 9.61 -24.97 7.29
N HIS A 89 9.21 -24.29 6.22
CA HIS A 89 9.85 -23.04 5.78
C HIS A 89 9.28 -21.78 6.46
N PHE A 90 8.08 -21.84 7.03
CA PHE A 90 7.36 -20.67 7.54
C PHE A 90 8.20 -19.82 8.51
N ALA A 91 8.81 -20.43 9.52
CA ALA A 91 9.61 -19.69 10.51
C ALA A 91 10.83 -19.00 9.89
N GLY A 92 11.51 -19.66 8.95
CA GLY A 92 12.65 -19.10 8.24
C GLY A 92 12.26 -17.96 7.31
N TYR A 93 11.17 -18.14 6.54
CA TYR A 93 10.65 -17.08 5.67
C TYR A 93 10.14 -15.89 6.48
N LEU A 94 9.48 -16.09 7.61
CA LEU A 94 9.03 -15.00 8.46
C LEU A 94 10.18 -14.07 8.86
N ILE A 95 11.30 -14.63 9.32
CA ILE A 95 12.48 -13.84 9.74
C ILE A 95 13.12 -13.16 8.52
N ALA A 96 13.31 -13.89 7.42
CA ALA A 96 13.94 -13.34 6.22
C ALA A 96 13.14 -12.18 5.62
N TYR A 97 11.82 -12.33 5.48
CA TYR A 97 10.94 -11.29 4.94
C TYR A 97 10.80 -10.11 5.89
N ALA A 98 10.81 -10.32 7.21
CA ALA A 98 10.84 -9.23 8.18
C ALA A 98 12.12 -8.38 8.06
N LEU A 99 13.29 -9.00 7.96
CA LEU A 99 14.57 -8.31 7.76
C LEU A 99 14.61 -7.57 6.42
N TRP A 100 14.15 -8.21 5.36
CA TRP A 100 14.17 -7.62 4.02
C TRP A 100 13.18 -6.48 3.87
N GLY A 101 11.98 -6.63 4.44
CA GLY A 101 11.01 -5.55 4.51
C GLY A 101 11.49 -4.38 5.37
N LEU A 102 12.23 -4.61 6.47
CA LEU A 102 12.86 -3.53 7.24
C LEU A 102 13.83 -2.71 6.39
N ILE A 103 14.71 -3.37 5.64
CA ILE A 103 15.67 -2.71 4.75
C ILE A 103 14.96 -1.92 3.65
N LEU A 104 13.92 -2.49 3.03
CA LEU A 104 13.12 -1.82 2.01
C LEU A 104 12.36 -0.60 2.55
N ILE A 105 11.71 -0.72 3.70
CA ILE A 105 10.97 0.38 4.32
C ILE A 105 11.93 1.52 4.72
N ILE A 106 13.07 1.22 5.34
CA ILE A 106 14.07 2.22 5.71
C ILE A 106 14.63 2.89 4.45
N SER A 107 14.98 2.13 3.41
CA SER A 107 15.49 2.67 2.14
C SER A 107 14.46 3.58 1.46
N PHE A 108 13.20 3.15 1.39
CA PHE A 108 12.11 3.94 0.81
C PHE A 108 11.87 5.25 1.60
N LEU A 109 11.76 5.16 2.92
CA LEU A 109 11.59 6.34 3.78
C LEU A 109 12.79 7.29 3.70
N PHE A 110 14.01 6.76 3.61
CA PHE A 110 15.22 7.56 3.45
C PHE A 110 15.19 8.38 2.16
N VAL A 111 14.83 7.76 1.03
CA VAL A 111 14.69 8.47 -0.26
C VAL A 111 13.63 9.57 -0.18
N VAL A 112 12.48 9.28 0.45
CA VAL A 112 11.40 10.25 0.63
C VAL A 112 11.83 11.42 1.52
N LEU A 113 12.50 11.15 2.64
CA LEU A 113 12.96 12.20 3.56
C LEU A 113 14.07 13.06 2.95
N VAL A 114 15.02 12.45 2.23
CA VAL A 114 16.04 13.20 1.48
C VAL A 114 15.41 14.09 0.41
N PHE A 115 14.37 13.60 -0.29
CA PHE A 115 13.64 14.41 -1.26
C PHE A 115 12.94 15.60 -0.59
N ILE A 116 12.31 15.39 0.57
CA ILE A 116 11.68 16.47 1.34
C ILE A 116 12.74 17.50 1.78
N ASP A 117 13.85 17.04 2.36
CA ASP A 117 14.94 17.91 2.79
C ASP A 117 15.53 18.71 1.61
N PHE A 118 15.66 18.08 0.44
CA PHE A 118 16.08 18.74 -0.80
C PHE A 118 15.10 19.87 -1.19
N VAL A 119 13.80 19.59 -1.23
CA VAL A 119 12.77 20.60 -1.58
C VAL A 119 12.80 21.78 -0.60
N VAL A 120 12.98 21.52 0.69
CA VAL A 120 13.06 22.54 1.74
C VAL A 120 14.33 23.38 1.59
N SER A 121 15.49 22.72 1.42
CA SER A 121 16.80 23.38 1.37
C SER A 121 16.95 24.29 0.15
N PHE A 122 16.48 23.86 -1.02
CA PHE A 122 16.50 24.66 -2.25
C PHE A 122 15.33 25.66 -2.35
N ARG A 123 14.50 25.79 -1.31
CA ARG A 123 13.30 26.66 -1.27
C ARG A 123 12.43 26.49 -2.52
N LEU A 124 12.21 25.26 -2.96
CA LEU A 124 11.41 24.94 -4.17
C LEU A 124 9.90 25.02 -3.92
N PHE A 125 9.47 25.48 -2.74
CA PHE A 125 8.07 25.71 -2.38
C PHE A 125 7.24 26.46 -3.44
N PRO A 126 7.68 27.58 -4.06
CA PRO A 126 6.86 28.27 -5.06
C PRO A 126 6.66 27.44 -6.33
N ILE A 127 7.62 26.58 -6.69
CA ILE A 127 7.50 25.68 -7.85
C ILE A 127 6.51 24.57 -7.52
N VAL A 128 6.62 23.94 -6.35
CA VAL A 128 5.68 22.91 -5.89
C VAL A 128 4.26 23.47 -5.79
N GLU A 129 4.11 24.67 -5.22
CA GLU A 129 2.83 25.37 -5.14
C GLU A 129 2.26 25.65 -6.53
N SER A 130 3.09 26.09 -7.47
CA SER A 130 2.66 26.32 -8.86
C SER A 130 2.17 25.03 -9.52
N ILE A 131 2.92 23.93 -9.39
CA ILE A 131 2.50 22.61 -9.92
C ILE A 131 1.18 22.18 -9.26
N LEU A 132 1.07 22.32 -7.94
CA LEU A 132 -0.11 21.92 -7.19
C LEU A 132 -1.35 22.74 -7.60
N LYS A 133 -1.20 24.04 -7.88
CA LYS A 133 -2.26 24.89 -8.43
C LYS A 133 -2.78 24.40 -9.78
N TYR A 134 -1.95 23.79 -10.63
CA TYR A 134 -2.39 23.18 -11.88
C TYR A 134 -2.99 21.78 -11.70
N VAL A 135 -2.46 20.98 -10.77
CA VAL A 135 -2.92 19.59 -10.54
C VAL A 135 -4.24 19.54 -9.78
N ILE A 136 -4.46 20.42 -8.80
CA ILE A 136 -5.68 20.43 -7.96
C ILE A 136 -6.96 20.55 -8.80
N PRO A 137 -7.11 21.49 -9.75
CA PRO A 137 -8.31 21.59 -10.58
C PRO A 137 -8.60 20.33 -11.38
N VAL A 138 -7.57 19.67 -11.92
CA VAL A 138 -7.72 18.42 -12.68
C VAL A 138 -8.25 17.30 -11.78
N LEU A 139 -7.70 17.16 -10.58
CA LEU A 139 -8.19 16.19 -9.59
C LEU A 139 -9.62 16.52 -9.13
N LEU A 140 -9.94 17.79 -8.96
CA LEU A 140 -11.27 18.25 -8.55
C LEU A 140 -12.33 17.95 -9.62
N ILE A 141 -12.02 18.19 -10.90
CA ILE A 141 -12.89 17.81 -12.03
C ILE A 141 -13.09 16.29 -12.07
N ALA A 142 -12.02 15.50 -11.90
CA ALA A 142 -12.11 14.04 -11.86
C ALA A 142 -13.01 13.55 -10.71
N TYR A 143 -12.86 14.14 -9.52
CA TYR A 143 -13.68 13.83 -8.36
C TYR A 143 -15.14 14.26 -8.54
N PHE A 144 -15.37 15.48 -9.03
CA PHE A 144 -16.70 15.99 -9.33
C PHE A 144 -17.43 15.11 -10.35
N LYS A 145 -16.75 14.70 -11.41
CA LYS A 145 -17.28 13.76 -12.40
C LYS A 145 -17.62 12.40 -11.76
N ALA A 146 -16.75 11.85 -10.91
CA ALA A 146 -17.04 10.59 -10.22
C ALA A 146 -18.27 10.70 -9.31
N TYR A 147 -18.44 11.84 -8.64
CA TYR A 147 -19.60 12.16 -7.83
C TYR A 147 -20.87 12.29 -8.70
N LEU A 148 -20.82 13.05 -9.78
CA LEU A 148 -21.91 13.20 -10.75
C LEU A 148 -22.37 11.85 -11.29
N ASN A 149 -21.43 10.98 -11.68
CA ASN A 149 -21.73 9.62 -12.15
C ASN A 149 -22.47 8.80 -11.08
N LYS A 150 -22.08 8.93 -9.80
CA LYS A 150 -22.74 8.22 -8.69
C LYS A 150 -24.15 8.76 -8.44
N CYS A 151 -24.34 10.08 -8.51
CA CYS A 151 -25.65 10.71 -8.41
C CYS A 151 -26.58 10.31 -9.55
N LEU A 152 -26.11 10.37 -10.81
CA LEU A 152 -26.89 9.94 -11.97
C LEU A 152 -27.20 8.44 -11.93
N ALA A 153 -26.25 7.61 -11.50
CA ALA A 153 -26.48 6.19 -11.30
C ALA A 153 -27.65 5.95 -10.32
N ARG A 154 -27.67 6.66 -9.20
CA ARG A 154 -28.71 6.54 -8.17
C ARG A 154 -30.08 7.05 -8.64
N PHE A 155 -30.14 8.29 -9.13
CA PHE A 155 -31.41 8.99 -9.35
C PHE A 155 -31.98 8.82 -10.76
N ALA A 156 -31.14 8.55 -11.76
CA ALA A 156 -31.57 8.52 -13.16
C ALA A 156 -31.53 7.11 -13.80
N PHE A 157 -30.62 6.24 -13.36
CA PHE A 157 -30.40 4.94 -14.02
C PHE A 157 -30.93 3.74 -13.23
N LEU A 158 -30.65 3.65 -11.93
CA LEU A 158 -31.11 2.52 -11.11
C LEU A 158 -32.59 2.67 -10.72
N GLN A 159 -33.23 1.52 -10.54
CA GLN A 159 -34.55 1.40 -9.95
C GLN A 159 -34.45 1.50 -8.42
N ASP A 160 -35.50 2.03 -7.79
CA ASP A 160 -35.62 2.13 -6.32
C ASP A 160 -34.39 2.74 -5.63
N ASP A 161 -33.84 3.82 -6.20
CA ASP A 161 -32.69 4.58 -5.66
C ASP A 161 -31.44 3.75 -5.31
N GLY A 162 -31.29 2.57 -5.92
CA GLY A 162 -30.14 1.69 -5.71
C GLY A 162 -30.41 0.42 -4.91
N ASP A 163 -31.65 0.20 -4.46
CA ASP A 163 -31.99 -1.00 -3.67
C ASP A 163 -31.94 -2.29 -4.51
N VAL A 164 -32.19 -2.17 -5.82
CA VAL A 164 -32.07 -3.28 -6.77
C VAL A 164 -31.10 -2.88 -7.89
N LEU A 165 -30.21 -3.80 -8.28
CA LEU A 165 -29.34 -3.64 -9.45
C LEU A 165 -30.14 -3.87 -10.74
N ALA A 166 -31.20 -3.09 -10.93
CA ALA A 166 -32.03 -3.07 -12.11
C ALA A 166 -32.01 -1.66 -12.71
N VAL A 167 -31.88 -1.58 -14.04
CA VAL A 167 -31.82 -0.29 -14.75
C VAL A 167 -33.20 0.05 -15.29
N ASN A 168 -33.73 1.20 -14.90
CA ASN A 168 -35.06 1.65 -15.33
C ASN A 168 -35.01 2.24 -16.76
N ASN A 169 -34.08 3.16 -17.03
CA ASN A 169 -34.01 3.88 -18.31
C ASN A 169 -32.77 3.50 -19.15
N ARG A 170 -32.80 2.30 -19.74
CA ARG A 170 -31.67 1.74 -20.49
C ARG A 170 -31.23 2.59 -21.68
N ARG A 171 -32.14 3.29 -22.37
CA ARG A 171 -31.80 4.14 -23.53
C ARG A 171 -30.97 5.35 -23.13
N VAL A 172 -31.36 6.06 -22.07
CA VAL A 172 -30.63 7.24 -21.58
C VAL A 172 -29.26 6.84 -21.02
N LEU A 173 -29.17 5.69 -20.36
CA LEU A 173 -27.88 5.14 -19.92
C LEU A 173 -26.91 4.94 -21.10
N MET A 174 -27.38 4.42 -22.24
CA MET A 174 -26.51 4.22 -23.42
C MET A 174 -26.02 5.53 -24.02
N ILE A 175 -26.88 6.56 -24.10
CA ILE A 175 -26.49 7.89 -24.57
C ILE A 175 -25.46 8.52 -23.62
N PHE A 176 -25.69 8.41 -22.31
CA PHE A 176 -24.77 8.91 -21.30
C PHE A 176 -23.40 8.22 -21.36
N LEU A 177 -23.38 6.88 -21.49
CA LEU A 177 -22.15 6.11 -21.63
C LEU A 177 -21.36 6.52 -22.89
N TYR A 178 -22.04 6.77 -24.01
CA TYR A 178 -21.40 7.21 -25.24
C TYR A 178 -20.66 8.55 -25.05
N PHE A 179 -21.29 9.54 -24.40
CA PHE A 179 -20.63 10.82 -24.13
C PHE A 179 -19.54 10.70 -23.05
N ASN A 180 -19.77 9.93 -21.99
CA ASN A 180 -18.83 9.79 -20.88
C ASN A 180 -17.58 8.94 -21.25
N PHE A 181 -17.67 8.14 -22.33
CA PHE A 181 -16.58 7.28 -22.81
C PHE A 181 -15.26 8.03 -23.03
N PHE A 182 -15.31 9.21 -23.67
CA PHE A 182 -14.10 9.98 -23.95
C PHE A 182 -13.43 10.49 -22.67
N LEU A 183 -14.21 10.97 -21.70
CA LEU A 183 -13.68 11.42 -20.40
C LEU A 183 -13.11 10.25 -19.59
N ASP A 184 -13.78 9.09 -19.65
CA ASP A 184 -13.32 7.87 -18.98
C ASP A 184 -12.02 7.34 -19.56
N ALA A 185 -11.80 7.47 -20.87
CA ALA A 185 -10.54 7.06 -21.50
C ALA A 185 -9.35 7.84 -20.93
N PHE A 186 -9.46 9.17 -20.80
CA PHE A 186 -8.41 10.00 -20.18
C PHE A 186 -8.22 9.69 -18.70
N LEU A 187 -9.31 9.58 -17.93
CA LEU A 187 -9.22 9.23 -16.50
C LEU A 187 -8.65 7.82 -16.28
N GLY A 188 -8.89 6.90 -17.23
CA GLY A 188 -8.35 5.55 -17.25
C GLY A 188 -6.82 5.52 -17.33
N LEU A 189 -6.21 6.42 -18.11
CA LEU A 189 -4.75 6.56 -18.18
C LEU A 189 -4.15 6.94 -16.81
N PHE A 190 -4.69 7.98 -16.17
CA PHE A 190 -4.24 8.39 -14.83
C PHE A 190 -4.52 7.33 -13.76
N SER A 191 -5.67 6.63 -13.85
CA SER A 191 -6.00 5.53 -12.94
C SER A 191 -5.01 4.38 -13.04
N SER A 192 -4.46 4.12 -14.23
CA SER A 192 -3.45 3.07 -14.46
C SER A 192 -2.12 3.41 -13.80
N VAL A 193 -1.65 4.65 -13.90
CA VAL A 193 -0.46 5.13 -13.18
C VAL A 193 -0.67 5.04 -11.67
N ARG A 194 -1.83 5.51 -11.19
CA ARG A 194 -2.21 5.42 -9.77
C ARG A 194 -2.25 3.97 -9.27
N ARG A 195 -2.68 3.02 -10.11
CA ARG A 195 -2.70 1.58 -9.77
C ARG A 195 -1.28 1.07 -9.53
N LEU A 196 -0.34 1.39 -10.42
CA LEU A 196 1.06 0.99 -10.26
C LEU A 196 1.67 1.58 -8.99
N PHE A 197 1.46 2.88 -8.76
CA PHE A 197 1.98 3.56 -7.57
C PHE A 197 1.46 2.91 -6.27
N LYS A 198 0.14 2.66 -6.17
CA LYS A 198 -0.46 1.97 -5.02
C LYS A 198 0.10 0.56 -4.82
N SER A 199 0.36 -0.16 -5.92
CA SER A 199 0.92 -1.51 -5.87
C SER A 199 2.35 -1.51 -5.34
N VAL A 200 3.19 -0.57 -5.77
CA VAL A 200 4.58 -0.46 -5.30
C VAL A 200 4.62 -0.07 -3.82
N VAL A 201 3.88 0.97 -3.44
CA VAL A 201 3.83 1.42 -2.04
C VAL A 201 3.27 0.31 -1.15
N GLY A 202 2.14 -0.31 -1.53
CA GLY A 202 1.59 -1.44 -0.79
C GLY A 202 2.59 -2.59 -0.67
N GLY A 203 3.24 -2.97 -1.76
CA GLY A 203 4.27 -4.03 -1.77
C GLY A 203 5.38 -3.78 -0.76
N ILE A 204 5.92 -2.56 -0.69
CA ILE A 204 6.99 -2.20 0.25
C ILE A 204 6.51 -2.30 1.70
N PHE A 205 5.37 -1.69 2.03
CA PHE A 205 4.88 -1.64 3.42
C PHE A 205 4.47 -3.01 3.95
N TYR A 206 3.88 -3.82 3.09
CA TYR A 206 3.36 -5.09 3.52
C TYR A 206 4.41 -6.21 3.43
N MET A 207 5.55 -6.04 2.74
CA MET A 207 6.59 -7.08 2.54
C MET A 207 6.99 -7.86 3.81
N CYS A 208 6.96 -7.20 4.98
CA CYS A 208 7.27 -7.83 6.27
C CYS A 208 6.24 -8.88 6.73
N ARG A 209 5.04 -8.91 6.13
CA ARG A 209 3.95 -9.80 6.52
C ARG A 209 3.76 -10.88 5.46
N LEU A 210 3.52 -12.10 5.92
CA LEU A 210 3.28 -13.26 5.03
C LEU A 210 1.79 -13.61 4.93
N ASP A 211 0.91 -12.86 5.60
CA ASP A 211 -0.52 -13.19 5.68
C ASP A 211 -1.33 -12.72 4.46
N TYR A 212 -0.75 -11.88 3.62
CA TYR A 212 -1.34 -11.42 2.37
C TYR A 212 -0.31 -11.66 1.26
N SER A 213 -0.77 -11.99 0.06
CA SER A 213 0.11 -12.01 -1.09
C SER A 213 0.10 -10.64 -1.79
N PRO A 214 1.27 -10.05 -2.11
CA PRO A 214 1.33 -8.92 -3.03
C PRO A 214 0.91 -9.32 -4.45
N LEU A 215 0.93 -10.63 -4.77
CA LEU A 215 0.36 -11.17 -5.99
C LEU A 215 -1.17 -11.31 -5.82
N GLY A 216 -1.94 -10.85 -6.80
CA GLY A 216 -3.40 -10.92 -6.70
C GLY A 216 -3.93 -12.36 -6.55
N ARG A 217 -5.19 -12.53 -6.12
CA ARG A 217 -5.82 -13.83 -5.75
C ARG A 217 -5.53 -15.02 -6.68
N LYS A 218 -5.41 -14.79 -8.00
CA LYS A 218 -5.15 -15.85 -9.00
C LYS A 218 -3.68 -16.31 -9.05
N LEU A 219 -2.76 -15.50 -8.55
CA LEU A 219 -1.31 -15.70 -8.58
C LEU A 219 -0.73 -15.91 -7.17
N GLU A 220 -1.58 -16.10 -6.15
CA GLU A 220 -1.14 -16.38 -4.77
C GLU A 220 -0.26 -17.63 -4.68
N THR A 221 -0.43 -18.61 -5.58
CA THR A 221 0.38 -19.82 -5.58
C THR A 221 1.82 -19.60 -6.03
N TRP A 222 2.12 -18.45 -6.63
CA TRP A 222 3.48 -18.06 -7.04
C TRP A 222 4.23 -17.33 -5.92
N ASP A 223 3.55 -17.04 -4.81
CA ASP A 223 4.14 -16.41 -3.64
C ASP A 223 4.56 -17.48 -2.62
N ASP A 224 5.87 -17.73 -2.53
CA ASP A 224 6.42 -18.70 -1.60
C ASP A 224 6.20 -18.30 -0.13
N GLY A 225 6.19 -16.99 0.17
CA GLY A 225 5.94 -16.48 1.52
C GLY A 225 4.51 -16.77 1.98
N PHE A 226 3.53 -16.39 1.15
CA PHE A 226 2.12 -16.66 1.44
C PHE A 226 1.80 -18.16 1.42
N ASN A 227 2.42 -18.94 0.53
CA ASN A 227 2.25 -20.39 0.48
C ASN A 227 2.80 -21.08 1.76
N ALA A 228 3.95 -20.63 2.27
CA ALA A 228 4.48 -21.11 3.54
C ALA A 228 3.55 -20.79 4.71
N TYR A 229 2.99 -19.58 4.73
CA TYR A 229 1.98 -19.17 5.71
C TYR A 229 0.71 -20.02 5.65
N CYS A 230 0.17 -20.29 4.46
CA CYS A 230 -0.96 -21.19 4.27
C CYS A 230 -0.66 -22.60 4.76
N GLY A 231 0.55 -23.11 4.48
CA GLY A 231 1.01 -24.41 4.96
C GLY A 231 1.05 -24.50 6.48
N PHE A 232 1.55 -23.46 7.14
CA PHE A 232 1.52 -23.33 8.61
C PHE A 232 0.09 -23.38 9.17
N ILE A 233 -0.81 -22.55 8.66
CA ILE A 233 -2.21 -22.50 9.16
C ILE A 233 -2.93 -23.84 8.96
N HIS A 234 -2.81 -24.47 7.80
CA HIS A 234 -3.45 -25.77 7.53
C HIS A 234 -2.88 -26.91 8.39
N THR A 235 -1.57 -26.87 8.67
CA THR A 235 -0.90 -27.85 9.52
C THR A 235 -1.36 -27.70 10.97
N GLU A 236 -1.33 -26.48 11.52
CA GLU A 236 -1.83 -26.18 12.86
C GLU A 236 -3.31 -26.55 13.01
N CYS A 237 -4.15 -26.23 12.03
CA CYS A 237 -5.56 -26.58 12.08
C CYS A 237 -5.79 -28.11 12.13
N THR A 238 -4.97 -28.88 11.43
CA THR A 238 -5.12 -30.34 11.35
C THR A 238 -4.67 -31.03 12.64
N HIS A 239 -3.59 -30.55 13.26
CA HIS A 239 -3.02 -31.18 14.45
C HIS A 239 -3.58 -30.64 15.77
N ARG A 240 -4.05 -29.39 15.81
CA ARG A 240 -4.51 -28.73 17.05
C ARG A 240 -5.96 -28.25 16.98
N HIS A 241 -6.83 -29.00 16.31
CA HIS A 241 -8.24 -28.66 16.27
C HIS A 241 -8.87 -28.74 17.67
N PRO A 242 -9.41 -27.64 18.24
CA PRO A 242 -9.82 -27.59 19.65
C PRO A 242 -10.96 -28.57 19.96
N VAL A 243 -11.91 -28.77 19.03
CA VAL A 243 -13.01 -29.73 19.21
C VAL A 243 -12.50 -31.17 19.22
N LEU A 244 -11.49 -31.49 18.41
CA LEU A 244 -10.93 -32.84 18.35
C LEU A 244 -10.15 -33.15 19.63
N LEU A 245 -9.37 -32.18 20.10
CA LEU A 245 -8.62 -32.28 21.35
C LEU A 245 -9.55 -32.43 22.55
N LEU A 246 -10.64 -31.65 22.62
CA LEU A 246 -11.64 -31.76 23.68
C LEU A 246 -12.33 -33.13 23.64
N PHE A 247 -12.74 -33.59 22.45
CA PHE A 247 -13.34 -34.91 22.29
C PHE A 247 -12.42 -36.03 22.77
N ALA A 248 -11.14 -36.00 22.37
CA ALA A 248 -10.15 -36.97 22.81
C ALA A 248 -9.92 -36.91 24.34
N ALA A 249 -9.87 -35.71 24.92
CA ALA A 249 -9.72 -35.52 26.36
C ALA A 249 -10.95 -35.96 27.17
N CYS A 250 -12.15 -35.99 26.58
CA CYS A 250 -13.35 -36.54 27.24
C CYS A 250 -13.44 -38.07 27.13
N LEU A 251 -12.74 -38.69 26.17
CA LEU A 251 -12.74 -40.13 25.96
C LEU A 251 -11.69 -40.83 26.86
N LEU A 252 -10.58 -40.14 27.14
CA LEU A 252 -9.48 -40.61 27.98
C LEU A 252 -9.76 -40.35 29.47
#